data_AF-A0A196S8K7-F1
#
_entry.id   AF-A0A196S8K7-F1
#
_cell.length_a   1.000
_cell.length_b   1.000
_cell.length_c   1.000
_cell.angle_alpha   90.00
_cell.angle_beta   90.00
_cell.angle_gamma   90.00
#
_symmetry.space_group_name_H-M   'P 1'
#
loop_
_entity.id
_entity.type
_entity.pdbx_description
1 polymer ?
#
loop_
_entity_poly.entity_id
_entity_poly.type
_entity_poly.pdbx_seq_one_letter_code
_entity_poly.pdbx_strand_id
1 'polypeptide(L)'
;MDLRAQSTTDWSCLPLLLLRHFHLKGKNEAMGYGELKTKSNNTLFMMRMFQTYYDCRAVVFTTTPRIIEVCNSLGITTSSNMTLNPFGLPYIGSMYHAAASLFDGAFYGYINADILLSTSFMEVLSFIESQRSSHSRDTLIEVCHNAYNVRAPKLSAAMQPSDYDAATSSLLQKNKGQRGKSSVDLFILSSQFRRFPFEPMVIARSRIDTYMMYYALRNKGMLIDSGVAAISFHQGLETYTSRAKGVTGEDYNWNKERSKKYFVDLNSATDVVKRRKSGGLELGRAQRVVLRKKA
;
A
#
# COMPACT_ATOMS: atom_id res chain seq x y z
N MET A 1 -25.39 -29.24 -15.19
CA MET A 1 -26.03 -28.18 -16.00
C MET A 1 -25.63 -26.86 -15.39
N ASP A 2 -25.06 -25.99 -16.21
CA ASP A 2 -24.33 -24.75 -15.89
C ASP A 2 -25.01 -23.85 -14.83
N LEU A 3 -24.28 -23.56 -13.76
CA LEU A 3 -24.51 -22.40 -12.90
C LEU A 3 -23.48 -21.32 -13.26
N ARG A 4 -23.77 -20.53 -14.30
CA ARG A 4 -23.08 -19.25 -14.52
C ARG A 4 -23.58 -18.24 -13.49
N ALA A 5 -22.89 -18.17 -12.36
CA ALA A 5 -22.95 -17.01 -11.49
C ALA A 5 -22.18 -15.86 -12.17
N GLN A 6 -22.94 -14.94 -12.77
CA GLN A 6 -22.45 -13.60 -13.08
C GLN A 6 -22.16 -12.88 -11.74
N SER A 7 -20.89 -12.66 -11.45
CA SER A 7 -20.44 -11.72 -10.42
C SER A 7 -19.51 -10.72 -11.08
N THR A 8 -20.09 -9.57 -11.42
CA THR A 8 -19.42 -8.37 -11.92
C THR A 8 -18.81 -7.61 -10.75
N THR A 9 -17.60 -8.00 -10.35
CA THR A 9 -16.70 -7.10 -9.60
C THR A 9 -15.43 -6.92 -10.41
N ASP A 10 -15.29 -5.72 -10.97
CA ASP A 10 -14.16 -5.26 -11.78
C ASP A 10 -12.94 -5.04 -10.86
N TRP A 11 -11.98 -5.97 -10.87
CA TRP A 11 -10.77 -5.99 -10.03
C TRP A 11 -9.65 -5.09 -10.57
N SER A 12 -10.02 -3.86 -10.93
CA SER A 12 -9.16 -2.98 -11.68
C SER A 12 -8.16 -2.22 -10.80
N CYS A 13 -6.92 -2.73 -10.74
CA CYS A 13 -5.69 -2.17 -10.14
C CYS A 13 -5.45 -2.54 -8.67
N LEU A 14 -4.44 -3.38 -8.41
CA LEU A 14 -3.84 -3.57 -7.09
C LEU A 14 -2.37 -3.17 -7.17
N PRO A 15 -2.06 -1.91 -6.85
CA PRO A 15 -0.71 -1.41 -6.93
C PRO A 15 0.17 -1.96 -5.80
N LEU A 16 1.24 -2.66 -6.14
CA LEU A 16 2.36 -2.96 -5.25
C LEU A 16 3.54 -2.03 -5.60
N LEU A 17 3.95 -1.22 -4.63
CA LEU A 17 5.10 -0.34 -4.69
C LEU A 17 6.33 -1.07 -4.17
N LEU A 18 7.31 -1.32 -5.02
CA LEU A 18 8.57 -1.99 -4.66
C LEU A 18 9.69 -0.95 -4.63
N LEU A 19 10.51 -0.93 -3.58
CA LEU A 19 11.58 0.07 -3.43
C LEU A 19 12.96 -0.57 -3.26
N ARG A 20 13.91 -0.12 -4.08
CA ARG A 20 15.35 -0.38 -3.95
C ARG A 20 16.17 0.94 -4.12
N HIS A 21 17.48 0.90 -4.31
CA HIS A 21 18.45 2.00 -4.24
C HIS A 21 18.84 2.78 -5.55
N PHE A 22 18.78 4.13 -5.48
CA PHE A 22 19.39 5.19 -6.32
C PHE A 22 20.13 4.89 -7.67
N HIS A 23 19.63 5.47 -8.78
CA HIS A 23 20.32 6.39 -9.72
C HIS A 23 19.35 6.92 -10.82
N LEU A 24 19.43 8.21 -11.16
CA LEU A 24 18.58 8.90 -12.15
C LEU A 24 18.84 8.40 -13.60
N LYS A 25 17.79 8.16 -14.38
CA LYS A 25 17.86 8.02 -15.85
C LYS A 25 16.82 8.89 -16.56
N GLY A 26 17.24 9.41 -17.73
CA GLY A 26 16.52 10.40 -18.55
C GLY A 26 15.30 9.89 -19.32
N LYS A 27 14.50 10.87 -19.78
CA LYS A 27 13.09 10.89 -20.26
C LYS A 27 12.78 10.18 -21.60
N ASN A 28 11.51 9.80 -21.85
CA ASN A 28 10.58 10.48 -22.82
C ASN A 28 9.13 9.90 -22.96
N GLU A 29 8.21 10.84 -23.29
CA GLU A 29 6.94 10.85 -24.07
C GLU A 29 5.63 10.11 -23.66
N ALA A 30 4.49 10.68 -24.12
CA ALA A 30 3.11 10.42 -23.68
C ALA A 30 2.10 10.32 -24.87
N MET A 31 1.03 9.52 -24.70
CA MET A 31 -0.12 9.36 -25.63
C MET A 31 -1.45 9.17 -24.84
N GLY A 32 -2.61 9.51 -25.44
CA GLY A 32 -3.94 9.57 -24.80
C GLY A 32 -4.81 8.29 -24.90
N TYR A 33 -5.73 8.09 -23.94
CA TYR A 33 -6.48 6.84 -23.68
C TYR A 33 -7.96 7.08 -23.31
N GLY A 34 -8.86 6.15 -23.66
CA GLY A 34 -10.23 6.04 -23.08
C GLY A 34 -10.23 5.75 -21.57
N GLU A 35 -11.14 6.38 -20.82
CA GLU A 35 -10.96 6.70 -19.39
C GLU A 35 -11.16 5.52 -18.42
N LEU A 36 -10.06 5.02 -17.85
CA LEU A 36 -10.08 4.46 -16.48
C LEU A 36 -10.58 5.52 -15.49
N LYS A 37 -11.17 5.09 -14.37
CA LYS A 37 -11.55 6.02 -13.29
C LYS A 37 -10.34 6.89 -12.90
N THR A 38 -10.55 8.20 -12.77
CA THR A 38 -9.50 9.20 -12.48
C THR A 38 -8.57 8.79 -11.34
N LYS A 39 -9.12 8.19 -10.28
CA LYS A 39 -8.35 7.75 -9.10
C LYS A 39 -7.30 6.69 -9.45
N SER A 40 -7.69 5.68 -10.23
CA SER A 40 -6.77 4.61 -10.67
C SER A 40 -5.68 5.17 -11.57
N ASN A 41 -6.02 6.09 -12.49
CA ASN A 41 -5.02 6.76 -13.33
C ASN A 41 -4.01 7.56 -12.50
N ASN A 42 -4.48 8.32 -11.51
CA ASN A 42 -3.60 9.07 -10.63
C ASN A 42 -2.61 8.17 -9.89
N THR A 43 -3.07 7.03 -9.38
CA THR A 43 -2.18 6.06 -8.70
C THR A 43 -1.17 5.46 -9.68
N LEU A 44 -1.58 5.12 -10.91
CA LEU A 44 -0.65 4.65 -11.95
C LEU A 44 0.36 5.75 -12.36
N PHE A 45 -0.04 7.01 -12.43
CA PHE A 45 0.85 8.13 -12.75
C PHE A 45 1.85 8.39 -11.62
N MET A 46 1.40 8.32 -10.36
CA MET A 46 2.30 8.35 -9.21
C MET A 46 3.31 7.20 -9.28
N MET A 47 2.86 5.97 -9.58
CA MET A 47 3.75 4.81 -9.73
C MET A 47 4.80 5.00 -10.83
N ARG A 48 4.37 5.47 -12.02
CA ARG A 48 5.28 5.83 -13.12
C ARG A 48 6.30 6.87 -12.67
N MET A 49 5.86 7.91 -11.98
CA MET A 49 6.74 8.96 -11.46
C MET A 49 7.74 8.37 -10.47
N PHE A 50 7.26 7.56 -9.51
CA PHE A 50 8.12 6.93 -8.51
C PHE A 50 9.20 6.06 -9.14
N GLN A 51 8.87 5.21 -10.13
CA GLN A 51 9.88 4.39 -10.82
C GLN A 51 10.82 5.18 -11.74
N THR A 52 10.43 6.40 -12.14
CA THR A 52 11.26 7.24 -13.03
C THR A 52 12.31 8.02 -12.23
N TYR A 53 11.93 8.54 -11.06
CA TYR A 53 12.78 9.47 -10.29
C TYR A 53 13.38 8.89 -9.02
N TYR A 54 12.89 7.74 -8.56
CA TYR A 54 13.41 7.00 -7.42
C TYR A 54 13.72 5.58 -7.86
N ASP A 55 14.59 4.86 -7.13
CA ASP A 55 14.76 3.44 -7.39
C ASP A 55 13.57 2.67 -6.81
N CYS A 56 12.49 2.74 -7.56
CA CYS A 56 11.22 2.11 -7.27
C CYS A 56 10.85 1.27 -8.49
N ARG A 57 10.23 0.12 -8.25
CA ARG A 57 9.52 -0.62 -9.29
C ARG A 57 8.06 -0.70 -8.91
N ALA A 58 7.18 -0.50 -9.88
CA ALA A 58 5.76 -0.68 -9.69
C ALA A 58 5.33 -2.01 -10.30
N VAL A 59 4.52 -2.76 -9.55
CA VAL A 59 3.85 -3.97 -10.03
C VAL A 59 2.36 -3.79 -9.86
N VAL A 60 1.60 -3.97 -10.93
CA VAL A 60 0.13 -3.99 -10.89
C VAL A 60 -0.36 -5.42 -11.07
N PHE A 61 -0.99 -5.95 -10.03
CA PHE A 61 -1.59 -7.27 -10.10
C PHE A 61 -2.96 -7.18 -10.78
N THR A 62 -3.08 -7.79 -11.97
CA THR A 62 -4.31 -7.73 -12.76
C THR A 62 -4.34 -8.78 -13.86
N THR A 63 -5.55 -9.17 -14.26
CA THR A 63 -5.82 -9.94 -15.49
C THR A 63 -6.65 -9.12 -16.49
N THR A 64 -6.95 -7.86 -16.19
CA THR A 64 -7.82 -7.02 -17.02
C THR A 64 -7.03 -6.46 -18.21
N PRO A 65 -7.36 -6.81 -19.47
CA PRO A 65 -6.57 -6.41 -20.65
C PRO A 65 -6.34 -4.91 -20.74
N ARG A 66 -7.37 -4.10 -20.46
CA ARG A 66 -7.27 -2.64 -20.52
C ARG A 66 -6.25 -2.06 -19.53
N ILE A 67 -6.15 -2.65 -18.34
CA ILE A 67 -5.20 -2.19 -17.32
C ILE A 67 -3.79 -2.61 -17.71
N ILE A 68 -3.65 -3.81 -18.29
CA ILE A 68 -2.39 -4.28 -18.83
C ILE A 68 -1.90 -3.33 -19.92
N GLU A 69 -2.76 -2.93 -20.87
CA GLU A 69 -2.42 -1.93 -21.90
C GLU A 69 -1.91 -0.61 -21.30
N VAL A 70 -2.63 -0.06 -20.32
CA VAL A 70 -2.26 1.21 -19.68
C VAL A 70 -0.97 1.07 -18.87
N CYS A 71 -0.77 -0.04 -18.15
CA CYS A 71 0.47 -0.26 -17.41
C CYS A 71 1.66 -0.41 -18.37
N ASN A 72 1.49 -1.17 -19.46
CA ASN A 72 2.52 -1.35 -20.48
C ASN A 72 2.95 -0.01 -21.09
N SER A 73 2.00 0.87 -21.42
CA SER A 73 2.34 2.20 -21.95
C SER A 73 2.99 3.14 -20.94
N LEU A 74 2.73 2.92 -19.65
CA LEU A 74 3.39 3.63 -18.56
C LEU A 74 4.74 3.01 -18.16
N GLY A 75 5.13 1.88 -18.76
CA GLY A 75 6.32 1.12 -18.37
C GLY A 75 6.20 0.46 -16.99
N ILE A 76 4.98 0.23 -16.52
CA ILE A 76 4.65 -0.40 -15.24
C ILE A 76 4.52 -1.91 -15.46
N THR A 77 5.20 -2.71 -14.63
CA THR A 77 5.12 -4.16 -14.72
C THR A 77 3.73 -4.63 -14.29
N THR A 78 3.16 -5.59 -15.03
CA THR A 78 1.93 -6.27 -14.62
C THR A 78 2.20 -7.72 -14.26
N SER A 79 1.38 -8.28 -13.37
CA SER A 79 1.49 -9.68 -12.99
C SER A 79 0.11 -10.26 -12.71
N SER A 80 -0.13 -11.47 -13.20
CA SER A 80 -1.27 -12.31 -12.80
C SER A 80 -0.87 -13.40 -11.80
N ASN A 81 0.42 -13.47 -11.41
CA ASN A 81 0.95 -14.49 -10.52
C ASN A 81 0.53 -14.20 -9.07
N MET A 82 -0.66 -14.67 -8.70
CA MET A 82 -1.20 -14.59 -7.36
C MET A 82 -2.10 -15.80 -7.11
N THR A 83 -2.07 -16.33 -5.90
CA THR A 83 -3.00 -17.39 -5.51
C THR A 83 -4.29 -16.75 -5.01
N LEU A 84 -5.42 -17.32 -5.41
CA LEU A 84 -6.75 -16.84 -5.06
C LEU A 84 -7.40 -17.76 -4.02
N ASN A 85 -8.27 -17.20 -3.18
CA ASN A 85 -9.18 -18.00 -2.38
C ASN A 85 -10.30 -18.60 -3.27
N PRO A 86 -11.17 -19.47 -2.72
CA PRO A 86 -12.30 -20.05 -3.48
C PRO A 86 -13.30 -19.04 -4.05
N PHE A 87 -13.25 -17.78 -3.61
CA PHE A 87 -14.10 -16.68 -4.08
C PHE A 87 -13.40 -15.77 -5.09
N GLY A 88 -12.20 -16.15 -5.57
CA GLY A 88 -11.46 -15.41 -6.59
C GLY A 88 -10.69 -14.19 -6.05
N LEU A 89 -10.51 -14.07 -4.73
CA LEU A 89 -9.79 -12.96 -4.11
C LEU A 89 -8.32 -13.31 -3.87
N PRO A 90 -7.37 -12.41 -4.18
CA PRO A 90 -5.97 -12.76 -4.03
C PRO A 90 -5.53 -12.71 -2.57
N TYR A 91 -4.73 -13.71 -2.20
CA TYR A 91 -4.05 -13.74 -0.92
C TYR A 91 -2.93 -12.70 -0.91
N ILE A 92 -2.93 -11.82 0.10
CA ILE A 92 -1.96 -10.71 0.19
C ILE A 92 -0.52 -11.23 0.20
N GLY A 93 -0.25 -12.31 0.94
CA GLY A 93 1.08 -12.92 1.02
C GLY A 93 1.59 -13.41 -0.33
N SER A 94 0.71 -13.97 -1.17
CA SER A 94 1.09 -14.43 -2.51
C SER A 94 1.52 -13.29 -3.42
N MET A 95 0.89 -12.11 -3.29
CA MET A 95 1.27 -10.91 -4.04
C MET A 95 2.65 -10.38 -3.60
N TYR A 96 2.92 -10.37 -2.29
CA TYR A 96 4.24 -10.01 -1.76
C TYR A 96 5.33 -10.95 -2.27
N HIS A 97 5.12 -12.26 -2.21
CA HIS A 97 6.08 -13.24 -2.71
C HIS A 97 6.27 -13.15 -4.22
N ALA A 98 5.20 -12.99 -5.00
CA ALA A 98 5.28 -12.84 -6.44
C ALA A 98 6.10 -11.60 -6.85
N ALA A 99 5.91 -10.46 -6.18
CA ALA A 99 6.72 -9.29 -6.44
C ALA A 99 8.18 -9.45 -5.99
N ALA A 100 8.42 -10.14 -4.88
CA ALA A 100 9.74 -10.53 -4.42
C ALA A 100 10.49 -11.46 -5.37
N SER A 101 9.77 -12.23 -6.19
CA SER A 101 10.35 -13.04 -7.26
C SER A 101 10.63 -12.25 -8.54
N LEU A 102 9.89 -11.15 -8.78
CA LEU A 102 10.10 -10.27 -9.94
C LEU A 102 11.25 -9.30 -9.71
N PHE A 103 11.34 -8.74 -8.51
CA PHE A 103 12.35 -7.75 -8.17
C PHE A 103 12.87 -7.95 -6.74
N ASP A 104 14.18 -7.87 -6.62
CA ASP A 104 14.87 -7.83 -5.34
C ASP A 104 14.85 -6.38 -4.80
N GLY A 105 14.69 -6.20 -3.49
CA GLY A 105 14.22 -4.96 -2.88
C GLY A 105 14.46 -4.96 -1.37
N ALA A 106 14.71 -3.79 -0.78
CA ALA A 106 14.81 -3.66 0.67
C ALA A 106 13.42 -3.63 1.33
N PHE A 107 12.46 -3.03 0.62
CA PHE A 107 11.07 -2.89 1.03
C PHE A 107 10.09 -3.25 -0.08
N TYR A 108 8.93 -3.75 0.34
CA TYR A 108 7.82 -4.19 -0.50
C TYR A 108 6.56 -3.57 0.07
N GLY A 109 5.80 -2.83 -0.74
CA GLY A 109 4.66 -2.07 -0.29
C GLY A 109 3.38 -2.42 -1.01
N TYR A 110 2.30 -2.72 -0.30
CA TYR A 110 0.96 -2.77 -0.85
C TYR A 110 0.23 -1.46 -0.60
N ILE A 111 -0.42 -0.94 -1.65
CA ILE A 111 -1.37 0.16 -1.55
C ILE A 111 -2.67 -0.18 -2.27
N ASN A 112 -3.79 0.35 -1.77
CA ASN A 112 -5.05 0.29 -2.52
C ASN A 112 -4.99 1.17 -3.78
N ALA A 113 -5.81 0.82 -4.79
CA ALA A 113 -5.87 1.49 -6.10
C ALA A 113 -6.22 2.98 -6.07
N ASP A 114 -6.81 3.42 -4.97
CA ASP A 114 -7.30 4.77 -4.72
C ASP A 114 -6.40 5.53 -3.73
N ILE A 115 -5.18 5.05 -3.49
CA ILE A 115 -4.18 5.68 -2.62
C ILE A 115 -3.10 6.39 -3.43
N LEU A 116 -2.78 7.59 -2.98
CA LEU A 116 -1.58 8.34 -3.36
C LEU A 116 -0.64 8.43 -2.16
N LEU A 117 0.66 8.44 -2.42
CA LEU A 117 1.73 8.55 -1.43
C LEU A 117 2.53 9.83 -1.70
N SER A 118 2.89 10.58 -0.67
CA SER A 118 3.88 11.67 -0.86
C SER A 118 5.26 11.11 -1.20
N THR A 119 6.09 11.89 -1.90
CA THR A 119 7.49 11.50 -2.18
C THR A 119 8.32 11.31 -0.91
N SER A 120 7.90 11.91 0.20
CA SER A 120 8.53 11.79 1.52
C SER A 120 8.66 10.35 2.01
N PHE A 121 7.86 9.41 1.49
CA PHE A 121 8.04 7.99 1.80
C PHE A 121 9.43 7.48 1.41
N MET A 122 10.03 8.01 0.35
CA MET A 122 11.37 7.63 -0.11
C MET A 122 12.43 8.00 0.93
N GLU A 123 12.33 9.21 1.47
CA GLU A 123 13.20 9.69 2.54
C GLU A 123 13.00 8.89 3.83
N VAL A 124 11.74 8.63 4.21
CA VAL A 124 11.39 7.85 5.42
C VAL A 124 11.93 6.43 5.35
N LEU A 125 11.78 5.74 4.21
CA LEU A 125 12.27 4.37 4.05
C LEU A 125 13.79 4.31 4.00
N SER A 126 14.44 5.28 3.35
CA SER A 126 15.90 5.42 3.38
C SER A 126 16.42 5.64 4.80
N PHE A 127 15.75 6.51 5.57
CA PHE A 127 16.07 6.74 6.97
C PHE A 127 15.91 5.45 7.80
N ILE A 128 14.79 4.75 7.68
CA ILE A 128 14.57 3.49 8.41
C ILE A 128 15.67 2.47 8.06
N GLU A 129 16.00 2.28 6.77
CA GLU A 129 17.07 1.37 6.36
C GLU A 129 18.43 1.76 6.96
N SER A 130 18.75 3.05 7.02
CA SER A 130 19.98 3.54 7.66
C SER A 130 20.03 3.20 9.15
N GLN A 131 18.89 3.24 9.85
CA GLN A 131 18.79 2.85 11.26
C GLN A 131 18.90 1.34 11.47
N ARG A 132 18.58 0.53 10.45
CA ARG A 132 18.75 -0.93 10.52
C ARG A 132 20.20 -1.35 10.41
N SER A 133 21.03 -0.56 9.74
CA SER A 133 22.47 -0.84 9.71
C SER A 133 23.10 -0.78 11.11
N SER A 134 22.48 -0.06 12.05
CA SER A 134 22.88 0.02 13.45
C SER A 134 22.08 -0.88 14.41
N HIS A 135 21.03 -1.57 13.93
CA HIS A 135 20.19 -2.50 14.71
C HIS A 135 20.20 -3.90 14.06
N SER A 136 19.51 -4.89 14.63
CA SER A 136 19.49 -6.24 14.06
C SER A 136 18.93 -6.23 12.63
N ARG A 137 19.78 -6.61 11.65
CA ARG A 137 19.39 -6.73 10.22
C ARG A 137 18.31 -7.79 9.97
N ASP A 138 18.06 -8.64 10.95
CA ASP A 138 17.08 -9.74 10.86
C ASP A 138 15.66 -9.33 11.27
N THR A 139 15.48 -8.14 11.86
CA THR A 139 14.18 -7.66 12.31
C THR A 139 13.26 -7.37 11.12
N LEU A 140 12.07 -7.98 11.11
CA LEU A 140 10.96 -7.63 10.23
C LEU A 140 10.44 -6.24 10.59
N ILE A 141 10.34 -5.37 9.60
CA ILE A 141 9.75 -4.04 9.76
C ILE A 141 8.52 -3.95 8.87
N GLU A 142 7.46 -3.36 9.43
CA GLU A 142 6.33 -2.85 8.68
C GLU A 142 6.23 -1.34 8.88
N VAL A 143 6.11 -0.59 7.79
CA VAL A 143 5.80 0.83 7.79
C VAL A 143 4.37 1.02 7.31
N CYS A 144 3.57 1.74 8.08
CA CYS A 144 2.16 1.97 7.77
C CYS A 144 1.71 3.35 8.23
N HIS A 145 0.59 3.84 7.70
CA HIS A 145 -0.14 5.00 8.22
C HIS A 145 -1.56 5.03 7.64
N ASN A 146 -2.48 5.71 8.34
CA ASN A 146 -3.83 5.95 7.84
C ASN A 146 -3.86 7.17 6.92
N ALA A 147 -4.57 7.04 5.80
CA ALA A 147 -4.60 8.09 4.80
C ALA A 147 -5.52 9.26 5.19
N TYR A 148 -5.26 10.44 4.61
CA TYR A 148 -6.18 11.56 4.62
C TYR A 148 -7.17 11.45 3.47
N ASN A 149 -8.46 11.65 3.74
CA ASN A 149 -9.47 11.67 2.69
C ASN A 149 -9.37 12.99 1.92
N VAL A 150 -9.23 12.89 0.59
CA VAL A 150 -9.06 14.06 -0.28
C VAL A 150 -9.89 13.94 -1.54
N ARG A 151 -10.16 15.09 -2.17
CA ARG A 151 -10.60 15.15 -3.57
C ARG A 151 -9.37 15.41 -4.43
N ALA A 152 -8.76 14.35 -4.94
CA ALA A 152 -7.56 14.46 -5.76
C ALA A 152 -7.89 15.10 -7.13
N PRO A 153 -7.06 16.03 -7.65
CA PRO A 153 -7.18 16.50 -9.03
C PRO A 153 -6.82 15.38 -10.00
N LYS A 154 -7.11 15.58 -11.29
CA LYS A 154 -6.55 14.73 -12.35
C LYS A 154 -5.04 15.00 -12.43
N LEU A 155 -4.22 13.98 -12.23
CA LEU A 155 -2.77 14.05 -12.37
C LEU A 155 -2.36 13.78 -13.82
N SER A 156 -1.08 14.00 -14.11
CA SER A 156 -0.48 13.77 -15.43
C SER A 156 0.61 12.70 -15.37
N ALA A 157 0.69 11.86 -16.40
CA ALA A 157 1.77 10.87 -16.56
C ALA A 157 3.17 11.51 -16.75
N ALA A 158 3.23 12.79 -17.09
CA ALA A 158 4.48 13.54 -17.31
C ALA A 158 4.93 14.36 -16.08
N MET A 159 4.19 14.27 -14.96
CA MET A 159 4.41 15.07 -13.77
C MET A 159 5.79 14.81 -13.15
N GLN A 160 6.50 15.89 -12.80
CA GLN A 160 7.77 15.81 -12.07
C GLN A 160 7.51 15.67 -10.56
N PRO A 161 8.48 15.19 -9.76
CA PRO A 161 8.33 15.11 -8.30
C PRO A 161 7.92 16.43 -7.64
N SER A 162 8.51 17.57 -8.05
CA SER A 162 8.17 18.90 -7.51
C SER A 162 6.73 19.30 -7.76
N ASP A 163 6.21 19.02 -8.96
CA ASP A 163 4.83 19.32 -9.33
C ASP A 163 3.86 18.45 -8.53
N TYR A 164 4.22 17.18 -8.35
CA TYR A 164 3.45 16.22 -7.57
C TYR A 164 3.43 16.59 -6.08
N ASP A 165 4.54 17.02 -5.53
CA ASP A 165 4.65 17.46 -4.13
C ASP A 165 3.87 18.76 -3.88
N ALA A 166 3.92 19.70 -4.82
CA ALA A 166 3.07 20.90 -4.77
C ALA A 166 1.57 20.52 -4.81
N ALA A 167 1.19 19.61 -5.71
CA ALA A 167 -0.18 19.13 -5.82
C ALA A 167 -0.64 18.44 -4.53
N THR A 168 0.12 17.50 -3.99
CA THR A 168 -0.22 16.75 -2.76
C THR A 168 -0.19 17.63 -1.50
N SER A 169 0.71 18.61 -1.41
CA SER A 169 0.73 19.59 -0.32
C SER A 169 -0.58 20.40 -0.27
N SER A 170 -1.09 20.81 -1.43
CA SER A 170 -2.38 21.52 -1.52
C SER A 170 -3.57 20.64 -1.10
N LEU A 171 -3.48 19.32 -1.29
CA LEU A 171 -4.50 18.36 -0.87
C LEU A 171 -4.59 18.25 0.65
N LEU A 172 -3.44 18.28 1.33
CA LEU A 172 -3.40 18.23 2.79
C LEU A 172 -4.09 19.46 3.40
N GLN A 173 -3.91 20.65 2.82
CA GLN A 173 -4.59 21.87 3.26
C GLN A 173 -6.13 21.81 3.08
N LYS A 174 -6.60 21.02 2.10
CA LYS A 174 -8.02 20.88 1.75
C LYS A 174 -8.61 19.53 2.16
N ASN A 175 -7.96 18.82 3.07
CA ASN A 175 -8.35 17.47 3.45
C ASN A 175 -9.75 17.43 4.10
N LYS A 176 -10.43 16.29 3.99
CA LYS A 176 -11.76 16.03 4.54
C LYS A 176 -11.72 15.20 5.82
N GLY A 177 -10.59 15.24 6.52
CA GLY A 177 -10.32 14.44 7.70
C GLY A 177 -9.44 13.22 7.42
N GLN A 178 -8.74 12.78 8.47
CA GLN A 178 -7.92 11.58 8.47
C GLN A 178 -8.81 10.35 8.70
N ARG A 179 -8.49 9.22 8.05
CA ARG A 179 -9.21 7.95 8.28
C ARG A 179 -9.00 7.45 9.71
N GLY A 180 -9.89 6.58 10.18
CA GLY A 180 -9.77 6.00 11.52
C GLY A 180 -8.48 5.20 11.70
N LYS A 181 -8.01 5.05 12.94
CA LYS A 181 -6.74 4.38 13.27
C LYS A 181 -6.64 2.91 12.85
N SER A 182 -7.77 2.28 12.54
CA SER A 182 -7.86 0.89 12.04
C SER A 182 -8.12 0.80 10.54
N SER A 183 -8.20 1.94 9.85
CA SER A 183 -8.39 2.05 8.40
C SER A 183 -7.07 2.46 7.78
N VAL A 184 -6.21 1.46 7.56
CA VAL A 184 -4.88 1.62 6.98
C VAL A 184 -4.92 1.04 5.58
N ASP A 185 -4.44 1.80 4.60
CA ASP A 185 -4.51 1.43 3.18
C ASP A 185 -3.10 1.29 2.54
N LEU A 186 -2.06 1.35 3.38
CA LEU A 186 -0.64 1.23 3.03
C LEU A 186 0.05 0.29 4.01
N PHE A 187 0.72 -0.74 3.48
CA PHE A 187 1.54 -1.66 4.26
C PHE A 187 2.87 -1.83 3.54
N ILE A 188 3.99 -1.47 4.17
CA ILE A 188 5.33 -1.61 3.58
C ILE A 188 6.15 -2.53 4.45
N LEU A 189 6.47 -3.73 3.96
CA LEU A 189 7.27 -4.72 4.66
C LEU A 189 8.74 -4.67 4.20
N SER A 190 9.67 -4.78 5.14
CA SER A 190 11.06 -5.09 4.82
C SER A 190 11.20 -6.49 4.22
N SER A 191 12.23 -6.71 3.40
CA SER A 191 12.52 -7.98 2.70
C SER A 191 12.49 -9.25 3.56
N GLN A 192 12.68 -9.12 4.88
CA GLN A 192 12.63 -10.17 5.90
C GLN A 192 11.28 -10.87 5.99
N PHE A 193 10.20 -10.28 5.45
CA PHE A 193 8.89 -10.94 5.39
C PHE A 193 8.98 -12.34 4.76
N ARG A 194 9.93 -12.55 3.84
CA ARG A 194 10.19 -13.83 3.17
C ARG A 194 10.45 -14.99 4.15
N ARG A 195 10.89 -14.70 5.37
CA ARG A 195 11.20 -15.69 6.41
C ARG A 195 9.98 -16.11 7.23
N PHE A 196 8.87 -15.38 7.11
CA PHE A 196 7.70 -15.56 7.96
C PHE A 196 6.47 -15.90 7.11
N PRO A 197 5.74 -16.99 7.44
CA PRO A 197 4.57 -17.38 6.68
C PRO A 197 3.44 -16.36 6.84
N PHE A 198 2.75 -16.06 5.73
CA PHE A 198 1.48 -15.34 5.78
C PHE A 198 0.34 -16.29 6.15
N GLU A 199 -0.62 -15.79 6.92
CA GLU A 199 -1.93 -16.43 7.01
C GLU A 199 -2.71 -16.26 5.69
N PRO A 200 -3.72 -17.13 5.44
CA PRO A 200 -4.53 -17.09 4.22
C PRO A 200 -5.54 -15.92 4.25
N MET A 201 -5.02 -14.71 4.34
CA MET A 201 -5.75 -13.45 4.36
C MET A 201 -5.80 -12.86 2.97
N VAL A 202 -6.98 -12.42 2.56
CA VAL A 202 -7.23 -11.87 1.22
C VAL A 202 -7.45 -10.37 1.31
N ILE A 203 -7.08 -9.68 0.25
CA ILE A 203 -7.43 -8.26 0.10
C ILE A 203 -8.95 -8.09 -0.12
N ALA A 204 -9.41 -6.84 -0.06
CA ALA A 204 -10.81 -6.47 -0.29
C ALA A 204 -11.83 -7.16 0.64
N ARG A 205 -11.38 -7.74 1.75
CA ARG A 205 -12.24 -8.20 2.86
C ARG A 205 -11.83 -7.51 4.15
N SER A 206 -12.83 -7.26 4.99
CA SER A 206 -12.64 -6.60 6.30
C SER A 206 -11.52 -7.28 7.10
N ARG A 207 -10.83 -6.52 7.98
CA ARG A 207 -9.72 -7.01 8.82
C ARG A 207 -8.39 -7.27 8.12
N ILE A 208 -8.26 -7.02 6.81
CA ILE A 208 -6.95 -7.09 6.16
C ILE A 208 -5.98 -6.07 6.78
N ASP A 209 -6.42 -4.85 7.04
CA ASP A 209 -5.61 -3.78 7.64
C ASP A 209 -5.07 -4.17 9.01
N THR A 210 -5.95 -4.71 9.85
CA THR A 210 -5.60 -5.26 11.17
C THR A 210 -4.63 -6.43 11.08
N TYR A 211 -4.81 -7.32 10.11
CA TYR A 211 -3.89 -8.45 9.94
C TYR A 211 -2.50 -8.01 9.52
N MET A 212 -2.40 -7.07 8.58
CA MET A 212 -1.10 -6.58 8.12
C MET A 212 -0.34 -5.98 9.29
N MET A 213 -0.92 -5.04 10.05
CA MET A 213 -0.25 -4.49 11.24
C MET A 213 0.07 -5.55 12.31
N TYR A 214 -0.78 -6.57 12.46
CA TYR A 214 -0.51 -7.70 13.35
C TYR A 214 0.67 -8.57 12.87
N TYR A 215 0.90 -8.66 11.56
CA TYR A 215 1.91 -9.52 10.94
C TYR A 215 3.34 -9.15 11.36
N ALA A 216 3.68 -7.86 11.47
CA ALA A 216 4.97 -7.47 12.05
C ALA A 216 5.05 -7.86 13.54
N LEU A 217 4.04 -7.50 14.33
CA LEU A 217 4.03 -7.70 15.79
C LEU A 217 4.10 -9.17 16.19
N ARG A 218 3.33 -10.05 15.54
CA ARG A 218 3.33 -11.50 15.83
C ARG A 218 4.68 -12.16 15.58
N ASN A 219 5.45 -11.61 14.64
CA ASN A 219 6.76 -12.11 14.23
C ASN A 219 7.89 -11.40 14.99
N LYS A 220 7.57 -10.72 16.10
CA LYS A 220 8.51 -9.95 16.94
C LYS A 220 9.26 -8.87 16.15
N GLY A 221 8.61 -8.36 15.10
CA GLY A 221 9.10 -7.25 14.29
C GLY A 221 8.73 -5.88 14.86
N MET A 222 9.09 -4.84 14.12
CA MET A 222 8.71 -3.45 14.40
C MET A 222 7.53 -3.04 13.53
N LEU A 223 6.52 -2.45 14.16
CA LEU A 223 5.43 -1.78 13.47
C LEU A 223 5.65 -0.27 13.58
N ILE A 224 6.01 0.36 12.48
CA ILE A 224 6.41 1.76 12.42
C ILE A 224 5.28 2.56 11.79
N ASP A 225 4.72 3.50 12.57
CA ASP A 225 3.81 4.50 12.04
C ASP A 225 4.64 5.60 11.34
N SER A 226 4.45 5.80 10.02
CA SER A 226 5.16 6.87 9.30
C SER A 226 4.68 8.27 9.69
N GLY A 227 3.54 8.37 10.37
CA GLY A 227 3.00 9.58 10.95
C GLY A 227 2.95 10.74 9.96
N VAL A 228 3.24 11.94 10.46
CA VAL A 228 3.32 13.17 9.65
C VAL A 228 4.60 13.28 8.83
N ALA A 229 5.55 12.34 8.97
CA ALA A 229 6.81 12.40 8.23
C ALA A 229 6.64 12.00 6.75
N ALA A 230 5.70 11.09 6.46
CA ALA A 230 5.27 10.72 5.12
C ALA A 230 3.77 10.40 5.10
N ILE A 231 3.06 11.01 4.15
CA ILE A 231 1.60 11.10 4.16
C ILE A 231 1.01 10.33 2.98
N SER A 232 -0.05 9.58 3.24
CA SER A 232 -0.87 8.94 2.22
C SER A 232 -2.23 9.62 2.09
N PHE A 233 -2.81 9.58 0.89
CA PHE A 233 -4.06 10.24 0.54
C PHE A 233 -5.03 9.24 -0.10
N HIS A 234 -6.25 9.16 0.42
CA HIS A 234 -7.33 8.36 -0.13
C HIS A 234 -8.20 9.22 -1.05
N GLN A 235 -8.23 8.89 -2.34
CA GLN A 235 -8.76 9.72 -3.42
C GLN A 235 -10.30 9.73 -3.53
N GLY A 236 -11.02 9.52 -2.42
CA GLY A 236 -12.47 9.53 -2.40
C GLY A 236 -13.06 9.32 -1.00
N LEU A 237 -14.38 9.16 -0.95
CA LEU A 237 -15.14 8.94 0.29
C LEU A 237 -15.79 7.55 0.34
N GLU A 238 -15.52 6.71 -0.66
CA GLU A 238 -16.03 5.33 -0.71
C GLU A 238 -15.41 4.52 0.44
N THR A 239 -16.22 3.70 1.08
CA THR A 239 -15.80 2.86 2.21
C THR A 239 -15.79 1.40 1.81
N TYR A 240 -15.16 0.56 2.62
CA TYR A 240 -15.29 -0.89 2.49
C TYR A 240 -16.78 -1.31 2.44
N THR A 241 -17.61 -0.74 3.31
CA THR A 241 -19.03 -1.10 3.42
C THR A 241 -19.78 -0.85 2.12
N SER A 242 -19.50 0.25 1.41
CA SER A 242 -20.11 0.50 0.10
C SER A 242 -19.63 -0.47 -0.98
N ARG A 243 -18.35 -0.89 -0.93
CA ARG A 243 -17.76 -1.82 -1.91
C ARG A 243 -18.17 -3.27 -1.70
N ALA A 244 -18.42 -3.68 -0.46
CA ALA A 244 -18.82 -5.03 -0.09
C ALA A 244 -20.33 -5.27 -0.16
N LYS A 245 -21.11 -4.31 -0.68
CA LYS A 245 -22.56 -4.44 -0.80
C LYS A 245 -22.91 -5.65 -1.67
N GLY A 246 -23.72 -6.56 -1.13
CA GLY A 246 -24.14 -7.79 -1.83
C GLY A 246 -23.25 -9.01 -1.60
N VAL A 247 -22.09 -8.85 -0.95
CA VAL A 247 -21.25 -9.98 -0.53
C VAL A 247 -21.75 -10.52 0.81
N THR A 248 -21.96 -11.84 0.93
CA THR A 248 -22.51 -12.48 2.13
C THR A 248 -21.73 -13.74 2.53
N GLY A 249 -22.14 -14.40 3.62
CA GLY A 249 -21.63 -15.71 4.02
C GLY A 249 -20.14 -15.76 4.36
N GLU A 250 -19.51 -16.90 4.02
CA GLU A 250 -18.08 -17.14 4.26
C GLU A 250 -17.21 -16.11 3.53
N ASP A 251 -17.56 -15.73 2.30
CA ASP A 251 -16.80 -14.73 1.54
C ASP A 251 -16.72 -13.39 2.28
N TYR A 252 -17.87 -12.89 2.75
CA TYR A 252 -17.93 -11.64 3.53
C TYR A 252 -17.12 -11.71 4.83
N ASN A 253 -17.07 -12.88 5.46
CA ASN A 253 -16.42 -13.09 6.75
C ASN A 253 -15.03 -13.72 6.66
N TRP A 254 -14.48 -13.95 5.46
CA TRP A 254 -13.28 -14.75 5.22
C TRP A 254 -12.13 -14.38 6.17
N ASN A 255 -11.75 -13.10 6.17
CA ASN A 255 -10.68 -12.57 7.02
C ASN A 255 -11.12 -12.48 8.49
N LYS A 256 -12.37 -12.09 8.77
CA LYS A 256 -12.89 -11.96 10.14
C LYS A 256 -12.84 -13.28 10.90
N GLU A 257 -13.12 -14.39 10.22
CA GLU A 257 -13.11 -15.72 10.81
C GLU A 257 -11.71 -16.21 11.13
N ARG A 258 -10.73 -15.79 10.34
CA ARG A 258 -9.30 -16.10 10.52
C ARG A 258 -8.62 -15.17 11.53
N SER A 259 -9.10 -13.93 11.67
CA SER A 259 -8.54 -12.93 12.58
C SER A 259 -9.24 -12.84 13.95
N LYS A 260 -10.00 -13.85 14.38
CA LYS A 260 -10.85 -13.77 15.59
C LYS A 260 -10.08 -13.39 16.88
N LYS A 261 -8.79 -13.72 16.95
CA LYS A 261 -7.98 -13.65 18.18
C LYS A 261 -7.27 -12.31 18.40
N TYR A 262 -7.29 -11.40 17.44
CA TYR A 262 -6.50 -10.17 17.52
C TYR A 262 -7.22 -8.98 16.89
N PHE A 263 -6.96 -7.79 17.45
CA PHE A 263 -7.27 -6.53 16.81
C PHE A 263 -6.12 -5.55 17.02
N VAL A 264 -5.61 -5.05 15.91
CA VAL A 264 -4.45 -4.16 15.82
C VAL A 264 -4.87 -2.93 15.02
N ASP A 265 -4.49 -1.78 15.54
CA ASP A 265 -4.65 -0.46 14.96
C ASP A 265 -3.35 0.34 15.13
N LEU A 266 -3.28 1.56 14.62
CA LEU A 266 -2.07 2.39 14.70
C LEU A 266 -1.59 2.68 16.13
N ASN A 267 -2.44 2.55 17.16
CA ASN A 267 -1.94 2.68 18.54
C ASN A 267 -1.06 1.48 18.95
N SER A 268 -1.04 0.41 18.16
CA SER A 268 -0.18 -0.75 18.39
C SER A 268 1.20 -0.59 17.75
N ALA A 269 1.46 0.49 17.01
CA ALA A 269 2.78 0.80 16.49
C ALA A 269 3.81 0.80 17.63
N THR A 270 4.97 0.20 17.40
CA THR A 270 6.09 0.20 18.35
C THR A 270 6.85 1.51 18.28
N ASP A 271 6.91 2.10 17.10
CA ASP A 271 7.69 3.29 16.78
C ASP A 271 6.91 4.22 15.86
N VAL A 272 7.27 5.50 15.88
CA VAL A 272 6.71 6.54 15.01
C VAL A 272 7.85 7.34 14.40
N VAL A 273 7.83 7.51 13.08
CA VAL A 273 8.77 8.42 12.41
C VAL A 273 8.28 9.85 12.57
N LYS A 274 9.16 10.74 13.01
CA LYS A 274 8.88 12.17 13.20
C LYS A 274 9.90 13.01 12.44
N ARG A 275 9.46 14.18 11.99
CA ARG A 275 10.36 15.25 11.54
C ARG A 275 10.74 16.12 12.73
N ARG A 276 12.04 16.28 12.96
CA ARG A 276 12.60 17.22 13.93
C ARG A 276 12.32 18.65 13.49
N LYS A 277 12.31 19.58 14.45
CA LYS A 277 12.28 21.02 14.15
C LYS A 277 13.45 21.46 13.24
N SER A 278 14.59 20.77 13.32
CA SER A 278 15.76 20.99 12.47
C SER A 278 15.64 20.39 11.06
N GLY A 279 14.53 19.73 10.72
CA GLY A 279 14.25 19.15 9.40
C GLY A 279 14.59 17.67 9.24
N GLY A 280 15.50 17.13 10.06
CA GLY A 280 15.88 15.70 10.01
C GLY A 280 14.80 14.73 10.52
N LEU A 281 14.91 13.46 10.16
CA LEU A 281 14.03 12.40 10.66
C LEU A 281 14.54 11.77 11.96
N GLU A 282 13.61 11.29 12.79
CA GLU A 282 13.92 10.48 13.96
C GLU A 282 12.88 9.40 14.21
N LEU A 283 13.31 8.30 14.86
CA LEU A 283 12.41 7.30 15.42
C LEU A 283 12.09 7.68 16.87
N GLY A 284 10.81 7.94 17.13
CA GLY A 284 10.29 8.04 18.49
C GLY A 284 9.61 6.74 18.91
N ARG A 285 9.72 6.35 20.18
CA ARG A 285 8.88 5.27 20.72
C ARG A 285 7.42 5.69 20.72
N ALA A 286 6.53 4.78 20.31
CA ALA A 286 5.10 4.99 20.47
C ALA A 286 4.75 4.97 21.97
N GLN A 287 3.87 5.89 22.41
CA GLN A 287 3.62 6.11 23.85
C GLN A 287 2.89 4.96 24.56
N ARG A 288 2.36 3.95 23.85
CA ARG A 288 1.72 2.76 24.45
C ARG A 288 1.39 1.69 23.40
N VAL A 289 2.11 0.57 23.36
CA VAL A 289 1.70 -0.60 22.55
C VAL A 289 0.55 -1.31 23.26
N VAL A 290 -0.67 -1.18 22.75
CA VAL A 290 -1.84 -1.91 23.29
C VAL A 290 -2.29 -2.98 22.31
N LEU A 291 -1.76 -4.19 22.46
CA LEU A 291 -2.34 -5.37 21.81
C LEU A 291 -3.67 -5.70 22.50
N ARG A 292 -4.78 -5.30 21.89
CA ARG A 292 -6.11 -5.69 22.38
C ARG A 292 -6.36 -7.15 22.02
N LYS A 293 -6.21 -8.06 23.00
CA LYS A 293 -6.92 -9.33 22.94
C LYS A 293 -8.41 -8.99 23.02
N LYS A 294 -9.18 -9.45 22.04
CA LYS A 294 -10.64 -9.37 22.16
C LYS A 294 -11.04 -10.37 23.25
N ALA A 295 -11.81 -9.91 24.24
CA ALA A 295 -12.55 -10.79 25.14
C ALA A 295 -13.50 -11.68 24.32
#